data_AF-A0AAV5V0N0-F1
#
_entry.id   AF-A0AAV5V0N0-F1
#
_cell.length_a   1.000
_cell.length_b   1.000
_cell.length_c   1.000
_cell.angle_alpha   90.00
_cell.angle_beta   90.00
_cell.angle_gamma   90.00
#
_symmetry.space_group_name_H-M   'P 1'
#
loop_
_entity.id
_entity.type
_entity.pdbx_description
1 polymer ?
#
loop_
_entity_poly.entity_id
_entity_poly.type
_entity_poly.pdbx_seq_one_letter_code
_entity_poly.pdbx_strand_id
1 'polypeptide(L)'
;MWLAGICLPDDSFGKPCTNIIGNFFYKRFCCKADPTECSWSGRWRGANTQHLLPIRYSRGTLSSCGSLDCAINHFTLKVSNSSEIYGDRCDKLNLFGLVGKATCGYIAWYDELGEVINSWYKTR
;
A
#
# COMPACT_ATOMS: atom_id res chain seq x y z
N MET A 1 -23.51 -15.76 -11.59
CA MET A 1 -23.78 -15.48 -10.17
C MET A 1 -22.47 -15.58 -9.40
N TRP A 2 -21.82 -14.46 -9.11
CA TRP A 2 -20.69 -14.36 -8.18
C TRP A 2 -20.96 -13.13 -7.30
N LEU A 3 -21.48 -13.41 -6.11
CA LEU A 3 -21.78 -12.44 -5.05
C LEU A 3 -20.47 -11.96 -4.40
N ALA A 4 -19.67 -11.19 -5.13
CA ALA A 4 -18.59 -10.43 -4.51
C ALA A 4 -19.22 -9.29 -3.72
N GLY A 5 -19.33 -9.50 -2.40
CA GLY A 5 -19.82 -8.54 -1.42
C GLY A 5 -19.27 -7.15 -1.67
N ILE A 6 -20.16 -6.17 -1.59
CA ILE A 6 -19.89 -4.77 -1.84
C ILE A 6 -18.83 -4.29 -0.84
N CYS A 7 -17.60 -4.02 -1.29
CA CYS A 7 -16.63 -3.25 -0.51
C CYS A 7 -17.01 -1.77 -0.57
N LEU A 8 -17.67 -1.30 0.49
CA LEU A 8 -17.84 0.13 0.77
C LEU A 8 -16.57 0.61 1.50
N PRO A 9 -15.80 1.57 0.94
CA PRO A 9 -14.74 2.20 1.69
C PRO A 9 -15.34 2.93 2.90
N ASP A 10 -14.72 2.76 4.07
CA ASP A 10 -15.05 3.50 5.28
C ASP A 10 -14.78 5.00 5.06
N ASP A 11 -15.65 5.88 5.58
CA ASP A 11 -15.57 7.34 5.39
C ASP A 11 -14.23 7.94 5.90
N SER A 12 -13.46 7.19 6.68
CA SER A 12 -12.09 7.53 7.09
C SER A 12 -11.06 7.55 5.94
N PHE A 13 -11.38 6.98 4.77
CA PHE A 13 -10.46 6.87 3.62
C PHE A 13 -10.54 8.03 2.62
N GLY A 14 -11.31 9.08 2.92
CA GLY A 14 -11.44 10.26 2.06
C GLY A 14 -12.56 10.15 1.02
N LYS A 15 -13.05 11.30 0.55
CA LYS A 15 -14.23 11.39 -0.34
C LYS A 15 -13.96 10.79 -1.73
N PRO A 16 -14.97 10.20 -2.40
CA PRO A 16 -14.83 9.63 -3.73
C PRO A 16 -14.47 10.68 -4.78
N CYS A 17 -13.69 10.27 -5.78
CA CYS A 17 -13.29 11.10 -6.91
C CYS A 17 -14.51 11.74 -7.60
N THR A 18 -14.37 13.00 -8.05
CA THR A 18 -15.38 13.71 -8.84
C THR A 18 -15.10 13.55 -10.35
N ASN A 19 -16.15 13.55 -11.16
CA ASN A 19 -15.99 13.71 -12.61
C ASN A 19 -15.96 15.19 -13.01
N ILE A 20 -15.68 15.47 -14.29
CA ILE A 20 -15.60 16.85 -14.86
C ILE A 20 -16.91 17.64 -14.67
N ILE A 21 -18.03 16.96 -14.36
CA ILE A 21 -19.37 17.52 -14.18
C ILE A 21 -19.73 17.62 -12.67
N GLY A 22 -18.80 17.31 -11.76
CA GLY A 22 -18.99 17.46 -10.31
C GLY A 22 -19.82 16.36 -9.65
N ASN A 23 -20.14 15.27 -10.36
CA ASN A 23 -20.83 14.13 -9.76
C ASN A 23 -19.85 13.19 -9.05
N PHE A 24 -20.30 12.63 -7.92
CA PHE A 24 -19.57 11.62 -7.15
C PHE A 24 -19.87 10.22 -7.72
N PHE A 25 -18.84 9.37 -7.85
CA PHE A 25 -19.03 7.97 -8.19
C PHE A 25 -18.35 7.04 -7.18
N TYR A 26 -19.03 5.96 -6.83
CA TYR A 26 -18.49 4.91 -5.98
C TYR A 26 -17.67 3.94 -6.83
N LYS A 27 -16.34 4.12 -6.81
CA LYS A 27 -15.40 3.24 -7.52
C LYS A 27 -15.15 2.01 -6.66
N ARG A 28 -15.23 0.81 -7.27
CA ARG A 28 -15.04 -0.47 -6.56
C ARG A 28 -13.66 -0.61 -5.91
N PHE A 29 -12.65 0.16 -6.32
CA PHE A 29 -11.36 0.32 -5.64
C PHE A 29 -10.74 1.65 -6.13
N CYS A 30 -11.04 2.77 -5.48
CA CYS A 30 -10.32 4.04 -5.68
C CYS A 30 -8.97 4.00 -4.94
N CYS A 31 -8.09 3.09 -5.33
CA CYS A 31 -6.67 3.18 -5.01
C CYS A 31 -5.89 2.76 -6.25
N LYS A 32 -6.13 3.43 -7.38
CA LYS A 32 -4.97 3.70 -8.23
C LYS A 32 -4.22 4.73 -7.41
N ALA A 33 -3.12 4.32 -6.78
CA ALA A 33 -2.23 5.23 -6.07
C ALA A 33 -1.70 6.20 -7.12
N ASP A 34 -2.43 7.28 -7.40
CA ASP A 34 -1.85 8.39 -8.09
C ASP A 34 -0.82 8.96 -7.10
N PRO A 35 0.49 8.87 -7.40
CA PRO A 35 1.51 9.32 -6.46
C PRO A 35 1.43 10.83 -6.18
N THR A 36 0.57 11.56 -6.89
CA THR A 36 0.26 12.97 -6.62
C THR A 36 -0.77 13.19 -5.49
N GLU A 37 -1.67 12.24 -5.24
CA GLU A 37 -2.73 12.35 -4.22
C GLU A 37 -2.46 11.51 -2.96
N CYS A 38 -1.44 10.64 -3.01
CA CYS A 38 -1.16 9.65 -1.99
C CYS A 38 0.35 9.38 -1.92
N SER A 39 1.00 9.73 -0.80
CA SER A 39 2.44 9.53 -0.63
C SER A 39 2.72 8.25 0.16
N TRP A 40 3.34 7.26 -0.48
CA TRP A 40 3.83 6.07 0.21
C TRP A 40 5.08 6.35 1.05
N SER A 41 5.78 7.45 0.75
CA SER A 41 6.87 7.95 1.57
C SER A 41 6.37 8.38 2.95
N GLY A 42 7.09 8.00 4.00
CA GLY A 42 6.82 8.45 5.36
C GLY A 42 7.28 7.46 6.42
N ARG A 43 6.76 7.66 7.63
CA ARG A 43 6.97 6.74 8.75
C ARG A 43 5.82 5.75 8.79
N TRP A 44 6.16 4.48 8.90
CA TRP A 44 5.22 3.38 8.98
C TRP A 44 5.48 2.57 10.24
N ARG A 45 4.50 1.73 10.59
CA ARG A 45 4.58 0.83 11.74
C ARG A 45 4.08 -0.55 11.35
N GLY A 46 4.82 -1.58 11.76
CA GLY A 46 4.35 -2.96 11.66
C GLY A 46 3.31 -3.25 12.74
N ALA A 47 2.15 -3.80 12.36
CA ALA A 47 1.07 -4.11 13.28
C ALA A 47 1.51 -5.15 14.32
N ASN A 48 2.19 -6.21 13.90
CA ASN A 48 2.59 -7.29 14.81
C ASN A 48 3.89 -6.98 15.56
N THR A 49 4.83 -6.28 14.93
CA THR A 49 6.17 -6.06 15.49
C THR A 49 6.33 -4.71 16.18
N GLN A 50 5.41 -3.77 15.95
CA GLN A 50 5.50 -2.36 16.35
C GLN A 50 6.77 -1.63 15.88
N HIS A 51 7.57 -2.23 14.99
CA HIS A 51 8.78 -1.62 14.47
C HIS A 51 8.46 -0.33 13.71
N LEU A 52 9.33 0.67 13.87
CA LEU A 52 9.30 1.88 13.07
C LEU A 52 9.98 1.64 11.73
N LEU A 53 9.27 2.00 10.68
CA LEU A 53 9.59 1.67 9.31
C LEU A 53 9.62 2.95 8.47
N PRO A 54 10.77 3.64 8.37
CA PRO A 54 10.92 4.68 7.34
C PRO A 54 10.82 4.06 5.95
N ILE A 55 9.92 4.62 5.14
CA ILE A 55 9.68 4.21 3.76
C ILE A 55 9.89 5.42 2.84
N ARG A 56 10.59 5.21 1.73
CA ARG A 56 10.73 6.15 0.63
C ARG A 56 10.17 5.52 -0.64
N TYR A 57 9.29 6.25 -1.29
CA TYR A 57 8.75 5.87 -2.58
C TYR A 57 9.46 6.64 -3.69
N SER A 58 9.94 5.89 -4.67
CA SER A 58 10.49 6.41 -5.92
C SER A 58 9.43 6.26 -6.99
N ARG A 59 9.05 7.39 -7.61
CA ARG A 59 8.03 7.42 -8.65
C ARG A 59 8.45 6.58 -9.86
N GLY A 60 7.54 5.74 -10.34
CA GLY A 60 7.71 4.99 -11.59
C GLY A 60 7.57 5.82 -12.86
N THR A 61 7.77 5.18 -13.99
CA THR A 61 7.58 5.75 -15.34
C THR A 61 6.24 5.29 -15.93
N LEU A 62 6.00 5.52 -17.23
CA LEU A 62 4.79 5.00 -17.90
C LEU A 62 4.75 3.46 -17.93
N SER A 63 5.90 2.80 -17.82
CA SER A 63 6.03 1.34 -17.88
C SER A 63 6.28 0.68 -16.53
N SER A 64 6.40 1.46 -15.45
CA SER A 64 6.68 0.93 -14.10
C SER A 64 5.87 1.64 -13.03
N CYS A 65 5.47 0.92 -12.00
CA CYS A 65 4.67 1.48 -10.91
C CYS A 65 5.51 2.27 -9.90
N GLY A 66 6.84 2.15 -9.97
CA GLY A 66 7.79 2.74 -9.02
C GLY A 66 8.39 1.71 -8.08
N SER A 67 9.06 2.18 -7.04
CA SER A 67 9.67 1.30 -6.04
C SER A 67 9.57 1.86 -4.63
N LEU A 68 9.61 0.95 -3.66
CA LEU A 68 9.68 1.26 -2.23
C LEU A 68 11.07 0.90 -1.72
N ASP A 69 11.72 1.86 -1.07
CA ASP A 69 12.92 1.65 -0.26
C ASP A 69 12.52 1.75 1.22
N CYS A 70 12.68 0.65 1.94
CA CYS A 70 12.20 0.49 3.31
C CYS A 70 13.36 0.15 4.23
N ALA A 71 13.35 0.69 5.44
CA ALA A 71 14.24 0.23 6.50
C ALA A 71 13.46 -0.08 7.77
N ILE A 72 13.98 -1.04 8.53
CA ILE A 72 13.54 -1.36 9.89
C ILE A 72 14.60 -0.82 10.82
N ASN A 73 14.23 0.11 11.70
CA ASN A 73 15.13 0.68 12.68
C ASN A 73 14.65 0.36 14.09
N HIS A 74 15.06 -0.80 14.59
CA HIS A 74 14.80 -1.28 15.95
C HIS A 74 16.12 -1.53 16.69
N PHE A 75 16.09 -1.56 18.03
CA PHE A 75 17.32 -1.69 18.83
C PHE A 75 18.03 -3.03 18.59
N THR A 76 17.29 -4.11 18.33
CA THR A 76 17.81 -5.45 18.01
C THR A 76 17.94 -5.75 16.52
N LEU A 77 17.33 -4.94 15.65
CA LEU A 77 17.22 -5.25 14.23
C LEU A 77 17.30 -3.97 13.40
N LYS A 78 18.36 -3.86 12.60
CA LYS A 78 18.58 -2.79 11.63
C LYS A 78 18.81 -3.40 10.27
N VAL A 79 17.84 -3.26 9.38
CA VAL A 79 17.90 -3.83 8.02
C VAL A 79 17.19 -2.91 7.05
N SER A 80 17.69 -2.82 5.82
CA SER A 80 17.05 -2.11 4.71
C SER A 80 16.87 -3.03 3.51
N ASN A 81 15.79 -2.83 2.76
CA ASN A 81 15.47 -3.58 1.57
C ASN A 81 14.59 -2.71 0.66
N SER A 82 14.67 -2.93 -0.65
CA SER A 82 13.88 -2.23 -1.65
C SER A 82 13.17 -3.20 -2.59
N SER A 83 12.04 -2.76 -3.12
CA SER A 83 11.21 -3.57 -4.01
C SER A 83 10.54 -2.72 -5.06
N GLU A 84 10.54 -3.20 -6.30
CA GLU A 84 9.65 -2.66 -7.32
C GLU A 84 8.21 -3.04 -7.04
N ILE A 85 7.33 -2.11 -7.38
CA ILE A 85 5.89 -2.30 -7.28
C ILE A 85 5.43 -2.83 -8.64
N TYR A 86 4.63 -3.89 -8.64
CA TYR A 86 4.25 -4.59 -9.86
C TYR A 86 2.80 -5.09 -9.82
N GLY A 87 2.42 -5.75 -10.91
CA GLY A 87 1.06 -6.27 -11.14
C GLY A 87 0.17 -5.25 -11.87
N ASP A 88 -0.91 -5.74 -12.47
CA ASP A 88 -1.80 -4.95 -13.33
C ASP A 88 -2.40 -3.72 -12.63
N ARG A 89 -2.42 -3.73 -11.29
CA ARG A 89 -2.96 -2.66 -10.45
C ARG A 89 -1.89 -1.83 -9.74
N CYS A 90 -0.61 -2.09 -9.98
CA CYS A 90 0.50 -1.44 -9.28
C CYS A 90 0.39 -1.54 -7.75
N ASP A 91 0.02 -2.73 -7.26
CA ASP A 91 -0.26 -2.98 -5.85
C ASP A 91 0.61 -4.06 -5.24
N LYS A 92 1.31 -4.90 -6.03
CA LYS A 92 2.11 -6.01 -5.49
C LYS A 92 3.55 -5.60 -5.24
N LEU A 93 4.16 -6.16 -4.20
CA LEU A 93 5.59 -5.98 -3.90
C LEU A 93 6.15 -7.18 -3.13
N ASN A 94 7.48 -7.28 -3.08
CA ASN A 94 8.20 -8.25 -2.26
C ASN A 94 9.30 -7.56 -1.45
N LEU A 95 9.16 -7.50 -0.12
CA LEU A 95 10.14 -6.87 0.77
C LEU A 95 10.45 -7.79 1.95
N PHE A 96 11.74 -7.88 2.32
CA PHE A 96 12.20 -8.67 3.47
C PHE A 96 11.73 -10.14 3.42
N GLY A 97 11.60 -10.71 2.22
CA GLY A 97 11.10 -12.08 2.01
C GLY A 97 9.58 -12.22 2.16
N LEU A 98 8.85 -11.13 2.34
CA LEU A 98 7.39 -11.10 2.42
C LEU A 98 6.80 -10.68 1.07
N VAL A 99 5.75 -11.38 0.66
CA VAL A 99 4.94 -11.00 -0.50
C VAL A 99 3.74 -10.21 0.00
N GLY A 100 3.50 -9.03 -0.56
CA GLY A 100 2.49 -8.12 -0.06
C GLY A 100 1.73 -7.35 -1.13
N LYS A 101 0.63 -6.73 -0.69
CA LYS A 101 -0.12 -5.76 -1.47
C LYS A 101 -0.17 -4.41 -0.76
N ALA A 102 0.25 -3.35 -1.45
CA ALA A 102 0.25 -1.98 -0.99
C ALA A 102 -0.97 -1.21 -1.50
N THR A 103 -1.52 -0.38 -0.62
CA THR A 103 -2.44 0.70 -0.91
C THR A 103 -1.90 1.99 -0.29
N CYS A 104 -2.64 3.11 -0.41
CA CYS A 104 -2.23 4.36 0.21
C CYS A 104 -2.17 4.23 1.75
N GLY A 105 -0.97 4.11 2.28
CA GLY A 105 -0.73 4.09 3.72
C GLY A 105 -0.97 2.75 4.39
N TYR A 106 -1.13 1.66 3.63
CA TYR A 106 -1.27 0.31 4.18
C TYR A 106 -0.59 -0.74 3.28
N ILE A 107 0.04 -1.74 3.89
CA ILE A 107 0.57 -2.93 3.21
C ILE A 107 0.07 -4.15 3.97
N ALA A 108 -0.59 -5.07 3.27
CA ALA A 108 -0.90 -6.40 3.79
C ALA A 108 0.16 -7.39 3.30
N TRP A 109 0.64 -8.23 4.21
CA TRP A 109 1.60 -9.29 3.93
C TRP A 109 0.90 -10.64 3.97
N TYR A 110 1.23 -11.50 3.02
CA TYR A 110 0.59 -12.80 2.83
C TYR A 110 1.58 -13.95 2.95
N ASP A 111 1.10 -15.09 3.40
CA ASP A 111 1.84 -16.36 3.28
C ASP A 111 1.63 -17.02 1.90
N GLU A 112 2.16 -18.23 1.74
CA GLU A 112 2.06 -19.02 0.51
C GLU A 112 0.62 -19.49 0.21
N LEU A 113 -0.25 -19.56 1.23
CA LEU A 113 -1.66 -19.93 1.09
C LEU A 113 -2.54 -18.73 0.74
N GLY A 114 -1.99 -17.51 0.80
CA GLY A 114 -2.70 -16.26 0.54
C GLY A 114 -3.39 -15.67 1.77
N GLU A 115 -3.07 -16.16 2.97
CA GLU A 115 -3.61 -15.66 4.23
C GLU A 115 -2.80 -14.48 4.75
N VAL A 116 -3.47 -13.50 5.37
CA VAL A 116 -2.80 -12.30 5.91
C VAL A 116 -2.02 -12.66 7.18
N ILE A 117 -0.70 -12.54 7.13
CA ILE A 117 0.19 -12.85 8.27
C ILE A 117 0.68 -11.62 9.02
N ASN A 118 0.69 -10.45 8.38
CA ASN A 118 1.11 -9.20 9.00
C ASN A 118 0.57 -8.02 8.18
N SER A 119 0.60 -6.82 8.76
CA SER A 119 0.33 -5.61 8.03
C SER A 119 1.14 -4.43 8.52
N TRP A 120 1.46 -3.52 7.62
CA TRP A 120 2.14 -2.26 7.94
C TRP A 120 1.23 -1.11 7.59
N TYR A 121 1.20 -0.09 8.44
CA TYR A 121 0.38 1.10 8.23
C TYR A 121 1.21 2.36 8.42
N LYS A 122 0.90 3.38 7.63
CA LYS A 122 1.53 4.69 7.73
C LYS A 122 1.08 5.37 9.01
N THR A 123 2.02 5.94 9.75
CA THR A 123 1.74 6.76 10.93
C THR A 123 1.73 8.24 10.56
N ARG A 124 1.02 9.05 11.35
CA ARG A 124 0.99 10.52 11.22
C ARG A 124 2.38 11.13 11.13
#